data_AF-A0A9P6BB37-F1
#
_entry.id   AF-A0A9P6BB37-F1
#
_cell.length_a   1.000
_cell.length_b   1.000
_cell.length_c   1.000
_cell.angle_alpha   90.00
_cell.angle_beta   90.00
_cell.angle_gamma   90.00
#
_symmetry.space_group_name_H-M   'P 1'
#
loop_
_entity.id
_entity.type
_entity.pdbx_description
1 polymer ?
#
loop_
_entity_poly.entity_id
_entity_poly.type
_entity_poly.pdbx_seq_one_letter_code
_entity_poly.pdbx_strand_id
1 'polypeptide(L)'
;MAHMNMNRPQAPHGPPMQECYLRLNHDFPPQQNYGQEAALKTLLRVPQVSITMPYSFVHIDKANEGDTHAIYLLQSPQKLPPDGIRYLEEEQRFAMSVGPNVEMEILETKGGFIPGGGDAFAWRVRRIFRLTKGGHPSMAILHYSRGTPMPIPPHLINQPVRAYPLREVNEPSIYVTGEKMGTKIYPQQQALMAVASQNAALGQMERRRDKERREAPVR
;
A
#
# COMPACT_ATOMS: atom_id res chain seq x y z
N MET A 1 45.81 -33.97 -11.33
CA MET A 1 45.54 -32.70 -10.62
C MET A 1 44.06 -32.41 -10.76
N ALA A 2 43.27 -32.74 -9.74
CA ALA A 2 41.81 -32.64 -9.75
C ALA A 2 41.39 -31.24 -9.27
N HIS A 3 40.70 -30.50 -10.13
CA HIS A 3 40.07 -29.23 -9.77
C HIS A 3 38.85 -29.51 -8.89
N MET A 4 39.00 -29.33 -7.57
CA MET A 4 37.87 -29.24 -6.64
C MET A 4 37.09 -27.97 -6.94
N ASN A 5 35.94 -28.13 -7.57
CA ASN A 5 34.98 -27.05 -7.75
C ASN A 5 34.27 -26.82 -6.40
N MET A 6 34.68 -25.79 -5.67
CA MET A 6 34.03 -25.40 -4.43
C MET A 6 32.63 -24.88 -4.72
N ASN A 7 31.65 -25.73 -4.45
CA ASN A 7 30.23 -25.38 -4.47
C ASN A 7 29.97 -24.38 -3.33
N ARG A 8 29.99 -23.08 -3.64
CA ARG A 8 29.60 -22.05 -2.67
C ARG A 8 28.11 -22.26 -2.34
N PRO A 9 27.72 -22.31 -1.06
CA PRO A 9 26.31 -22.30 -0.70
C PRO A 9 25.70 -21.01 -1.26
N GLN A 10 24.70 -21.15 -2.14
CA GLN A 10 23.85 -20.02 -2.54
C GLN A 10 23.27 -19.44 -1.24
N ALA A 11 23.53 -18.17 -0.99
CA ALA A 11 22.83 -17.44 0.05
C ALA A 11 21.32 -17.63 -0.18
N PRO A 12 20.49 -17.76 0.87
CA PRO A 12 19.05 -17.78 0.69
C PRO A 12 18.68 -16.46 0.02
N HIS A 13 18.41 -16.53 -1.29
CA HIS A 13 17.94 -15.41 -2.06
C HIS A 13 16.57 -15.06 -1.49
N GLY A 14 16.53 -14.09 -0.58
CA GLY A 14 15.29 -13.44 -0.18
C GLY A 14 14.53 -13.04 -1.45
N PRO A 15 13.18 -13.04 -1.42
CA PRO A 15 12.39 -12.71 -2.59
C PRO A 15 12.88 -11.38 -3.17
N PRO A 16 12.89 -11.22 -4.51
CA PRO A 16 13.24 -9.94 -5.09
C PRO A 16 12.25 -8.90 -4.54
N MET A 17 12.71 -8.06 -3.59
CA MET A 17 11.93 -6.98 -2.98
C MET A 17 11.31 -6.04 -4.02
N GLN A 18 11.71 -6.18 -5.28
CA GLN A 18 11.21 -5.46 -6.45
C GLN A 18 9.77 -5.84 -6.85
N GLU A 19 9.20 -6.94 -6.33
CA GLU A 19 7.84 -7.42 -6.70
C GLU A 19 6.76 -7.11 -5.65
N CYS A 20 7.12 -6.56 -4.50
CA CYS A 20 6.19 -6.28 -3.39
C CYS A 20 6.18 -4.80 -3.01
N TYR A 21 5.03 -4.34 -2.54
CA TYR A 21 4.89 -3.03 -1.90
C TYR A 21 5.13 -3.17 -0.41
N LEU A 22 5.78 -2.17 0.18
CA LEU A 22 5.76 -2.00 1.63
C LEU A 22 4.53 -1.17 2.00
N ARG A 23 3.44 -1.84 2.39
CA ARG A 23 2.12 -1.24 2.63
C ARG A 23 1.86 -1.08 4.12
N LEU A 24 1.33 0.07 4.53
CA LEU A 24 0.86 0.27 5.90
C LEU A 24 -0.22 -0.76 6.23
N ASN A 25 -0.20 -1.33 7.44
CA ASN A 25 -1.24 -2.25 7.92
C ASN A 25 -2.51 -1.51 8.35
N HIS A 26 -2.99 -0.61 7.48
CA HIS A 26 -4.20 0.18 7.65
C HIS A 26 -5.08 0.01 6.43
N ASP A 27 -6.33 -0.36 6.67
CA ASP A 27 -7.33 -0.47 5.61
C ASP A 27 -8.02 0.88 5.42
N PHE A 28 -7.94 1.40 4.21
CA PHE A 28 -8.67 2.60 3.80
C PHE A 28 -9.99 2.16 3.16
N PRO A 29 -11.12 2.82 3.49
CA PRO A 29 -12.38 2.53 2.81
C PRO A 29 -12.24 2.86 1.31
N PRO A 30 -12.87 2.09 0.41
CA PRO A 30 -12.87 2.41 -1.02
C PRO A 30 -13.49 3.80 -1.27
N GLN A 31 -12.83 4.60 -2.10
CA GLN A 31 -13.27 5.96 -2.44
C GLN A 31 -13.24 6.17 -3.95
N GLN A 32 -14.39 6.31 -4.60
CA GLN A 32 -14.44 6.55 -6.06
C GLN A 32 -13.80 7.89 -6.47
N ASN A 33 -14.00 8.92 -5.65
CA ASN A 33 -13.53 10.28 -5.89
C ASN A 33 -12.38 10.62 -4.95
N TYR A 34 -11.18 10.13 -5.26
CA TYR A 34 -9.97 10.44 -4.48
C TYR A 34 -9.19 11.60 -5.11
N GLY A 35 -9.58 12.82 -4.72
CA GLY A 35 -8.94 14.05 -5.17
C GLY A 35 -7.69 14.43 -4.37
N GLN A 36 -7.04 15.51 -4.81
CA GLN A 36 -5.83 16.06 -4.19
C GLN A 36 -6.03 16.45 -2.72
N GLU A 37 -7.20 17.01 -2.37
CA GLU A 37 -7.50 17.40 -0.99
C GLU A 37 -7.60 16.18 -0.06
N ALA A 38 -8.28 15.11 -0.52
CA ALA A 38 -8.36 13.86 0.23
C ALA A 38 -6.97 13.23 0.38
N ALA A 39 -6.18 13.22 -0.70
CA ALA A 39 -4.80 12.76 -0.68
C ALA A 39 -3.94 13.55 0.32
N LEU A 40 -4.05 14.88 0.35
CA LEU A 40 -3.30 15.74 1.27
C LEU A 40 -3.64 15.43 2.73
N LYS A 41 -4.94 15.38 3.08
CA LYS A 41 -5.39 15.05 4.44
C LYS A 41 -4.84 13.70 4.89
N THR A 42 -4.88 12.70 4.00
CA THR A 42 -4.35 11.37 4.30
C THR A 42 -2.83 11.39 4.42
N LEU A 43 -2.10 12.04 3.50
CA LEU A 43 -0.63 12.15 3.54
C LEU A 43 -0.10 12.83 4.79
N LEU A 44 -0.82 13.82 5.33
CA LEU A 44 -0.47 14.48 6.59
C LEU A 44 -0.73 13.58 7.81
N ARG A 45 -1.72 12.69 7.72
CA ARG A 45 -2.09 11.77 8.80
C ARG A 45 -1.22 10.51 8.84
N VAL A 46 -0.83 9.96 7.69
CA VAL A 46 -0.07 8.70 7.60
C VAL A 46 1.16 8.70 8.50
N PRO A 47 2.04 9.73 8.51
CA PRO A 47 3.21 9.74 9.40
C PRO A 47 2.87 9.52 10.88
N GLN A 48 1.75 10.07 11.36
CA GLN A 48 1.32 9.91 12.75
C GLN A 48 0.86 8.49 13.06
N VAL A 49 0.17 7.85 12.11
CA VAL A 49 -0.28 6.46 12.23
C VAL A 49 0.91 5.50 12.15
N SER A 50 1.88 5.79 11.28
CA SER A 50 3.07 4.96 11.05
C SER A 50 3.99 4.82 12.27
N ILE A 51 3.85 5.67 13.29
CA ILE A 51 4.59 5.55 14.56
C ILE A 51 4.16 4.29 15.32
N THR A 52 2.87 3.96 15.29
CA THR A 52 2.31 2.84 16.07
C THR A 52 1.88 1.66 15.21
N MET A 53 1.90 1.83 13.88
CA MET A 53 1.41 0.82 12.95
C MET A 53 2.52 0.38 11.98
N PRO A 54 2.83 -0.92 11.92
CA PRO A 54 3.87 -1.42 11.04
C PRO A 54 3.37 -1.56 9.60
N TYR A 55 4.32 -1.80 8.70
CA TYR A 55 4.11 -2.04 7.29
C TYR A 55 4.40 -3.50 6.96
N SER A 56 3.62 -4.09 6.06
CA SER A 56 3.87 -5.45 5.54
C SER A 56 4.30 -5.39 4.10
N PHE A 57 5.15 -6.34 3.70
CA PHE A 57 5.37 -6.61 2.29
C PHE A 57 4.15 -7.33 1.72
N VAL A 58 3.54 -6.77 0.68
CA VAL A 58 2.35 -7.33 0.05
C VAL A 58 2.42 -7.17 -1.47
N HIS A 59 1.82 -8.12 -2.18
CA HIS A 59 1.42 -7.88 -3.56
C HIS A 59 0.10 -7.10 -3.56
N ILE A 60 0.08 -6.01 -4.32
CA ILE A 60 -1.17 -5.42 -4.78
C ILE A 60 -1.46 -6.12 -6.12
N ASP A 61 -2.62 -6.75 -6.27
CA ASP A 61 -3.03 -7.47 -7.48
C ASP A 61 -4.39 -7.03 -7.94
N LYS A 62 -4.48 -6.59 -9.20
CA LYS A 62 -5.75 -6.35 -9.89
C LYS A 62 -6.70 -5.52 -9.03
N ALA A 63 -6.17 -4.46 -8.43
CA ALA A 63 -6.89 -3.63 -7.48
C ALA A 63 -8.23 -3.16 -8.05
N ASN A 64 -9.24 -3.13 -7.20
CA ASN A 64 -10.58 -2.70 -7.56
C ASN A 64 -10.65 -1.17 -7.69
N GLU A 65 -11.72 -0.70 -8.31
CA GLU A 65 -12.03 0.72 -8.32
C GLU A 65 -12.27 1.23 -6.89
N GLY A 66 -11.61 2.32 -6.53
CA GLY A 66 -11.68 2.96 -5.22
C GLY A 66 -10.61 2.48 -4.23
N ASP A 67 -9.87 1.41 -4.54
CA ASP A 67 -8.85 0.88 -3.64
C ASP A 67 -7.76 1.91 -3.37
N THR A 68 -7.45 2.09 -2.08
CA THR A 68 -6.49 3.09 -1.60
C THR A 68 -5.51 2.45 -0.63
N HIS A 69 -4.22 2.70 -0.82
CA HIS A 69 -3.16 2.15 0.00
C HIS A 69 -2.15 3.23 0.37
N ALA A 70 -1.79 3.29 1.65
CA ALA A 70 -0.60 4.02 2.08
C ALA A 70 0.62 3.09 1.94
N ILE A 71 1.60 3.54 1.17
CA ILE A 71 2.82 2.78 0.89
C ILE A 71 4.06 3.57 1.34
N TYR A 72 5.09 2.82 1.68
CA TYR A 72 6.43 3.36 1.93
C TYR A 72 7.33 3.03 0.75
N LEU A 73 7.88 4.07 0.13
CA LEU A 73 8.77 3.97 -1.02
C LEU A 73 10.19 3.65 -0.52
N LEU A 74 10.62 2.40 -0.71
CA LEU A 74 11.99 1.97 -0.41
C LEU A 74 13.02 2.48 -1.43
N GLN A 75 12.56 2.81 -2.64
CA GLN A 75 13.37 3.30 -3.76
C GLN A 75 12.71 4.53 -4.37
N SER A 76 13.45 5.25 -5.21
CA SER A 76 12.89 6.30 -6.07
C SER A 76 11.64 5.76 -6.80
N PRO A 77 10.56 6.55 -6.94
CA PRO A 77 9.29 6.07 -7.50
C PRO A 77 9.35 5.63 -8.97
N GLN A 78 10.51 5.70 -9.64
CA GLN A 78 10.67 5.39 -11.06
C GLN A 78 10.28 3.97 -11.46
N LYS A 79 10.30 2.99 -10.55
CA LYS A 79 9.83 1.64 -10.87
C LYS A 79 9.09 1.03 -9.69
N LEU A 80 7.77 1.04 -9.78
CA LEU A 80 6.92 0.36 -8.84
C LEU A 80 6.86 -1.14 -9.15
N PRO A 81 6.59 -1.97 -8.13
CA PRO A 81 6.21 -3.34 -8.37
C PRO A 81 5.03 -3.44 -9.35
N PRO A 82 4.94 -4.51 -10.17
CA PRO A 82 3.78 -4.73 -11.02
C PRO A 82 2.56 -5.00 -10.15
N ASP A 83 1.42 -4.38 -10.46
CA ASP A 83 0.16 -4.48 -9.70
C ASP A 83 -0.89 -5.37 -10.39
N GLY A 84 -0.50 -6.10 -11.42
CA GLY A 84 -1.41 -6.96 -12.19
C GLY A 84 -2.24 -6.20 -13.24
N ILE A 85 -2.08 -4.87 -13.35
CA ILE A 85 -2.77 -4.02 -14.31
C ILE A 85 -1.80 -3.63 -15.43
N ARG A 86 -2.26 -3.73 -16.68
CA ARG A 86 -1.53 -3.22 -17.86
C ARG A 86 -2.06 -1.84 -18.21
N TYR A 87 -1.16 -0.87 -18.34
CA TYR A 87 -1.51 0.49 -18.74
C TYR A 87 -1.14 0.73 -20.21
N LEU A 88 -2.01 1.42 -20.94
CA LEU A 88 -1.79 1.81 -22.34
C LEU A 88 -1.01 3.12 -22.47
N GLU A 89 -1.10 3.98 -21.47
CA GLU A 89 -0.38 5.26 -21.43
C GLU A 89 0.85 5.18 -20.52
N GLU A 90 1.83 6.02 -20.83
CA GLU A 90 2.96 6.25 -19.95
C GLU A 90 2.55 7.04 -18.71
N GLU A 91 3.35 6.90 -17.65
CA GLU A 91 3.12 7.63 -16.41
C GLU A 91 3.41 9.13 -16.59
N GLN A 92 2.41 9.95 -16.29
CA GLN A 92 2.53 11.41 -16.28
C GLN A 92 2.80 11.90 -14.87
N ARG A 93 3.68 12.89 -14.73
CA ARG A 93 4.08 13.47 -13.46
C ARG A 93 3.67 14.93 -13.39
N PHE A 94 2.96 15.28 -12.33
CA PHE A 94 2.52 16.63 -12.03
C PHE A 94 3.08 17.05 -10.67
N ALA A 95 3.62 18.26 -10.59
CA ALA A 95 4.00 18.88 -9.33
C ALA A 95 3.16 20.13 -9.13
N MET A 96 2.68 20.35 -7.91
CA MET A 96 1.85 21.51 -7.59
C MET A 96 2.00 21.96 -6.14
N SER A 97 1.80 23.25 -5.91
CA SER A 97 1.65 23.82 -4.58
C SER A 97 0.23 23.57 -4.08
N VAL A 98 0.10 23.02 -2.87
CA VAL A 98 -1.21 22.71 -2.22
C VAL A 98 -1.41 23.49 -0.93
N GLY A 99 -0.51 24.42 -0.62
CA GLY A 99 -0.59 25.30 0.54
C GLY A 99 0.71 26.05 0.81
N PRO A 100 0.77 26.89 1.85
CA PRO A 100 1.99 27.58 2.24
C PRO A 100 3.09 26.57 2.58
N ASN A 101 4.16 26.53 1.78
CA ASN A 101 5.29 25.60 1.93
C ASN A 101 4.93 24.10 1.82
N VAL A 102 3.80 23.75 1.20
CA VAL A 102 3.44 22.35 0.94
C VAL A 102 3.37 22.12 -0.57
N GLU A 103 4.15 21.16 -1.04
CA GLU A 103 4.19 20.75 -2.44
C GLU A 103 3.82 19.28 -2.55
N MET A 104 2.98 18.98 -3.53
CA MET A 104 2.52 17.64 -3.84
C MET A 104 2.93 17.26 -5.25
N GLU A 105 3.41 16.04 -5.39
CA GLU A 105 3.63 15.37 -6.66
C GLU A 105 2.54 14.31 -6.86
N ILE A 106 2.04 14.23 -8.10
CA ILE A 106 1.05 13.25 -8.55
C ILE A 106 1.66 12.51 -9.73
N LEU A 107 1.77 11.19 -9.61
CA LEU A 107 2.14 10.31 -10.71
C LEU A 107 0.86 9.59 -11.16
N GLU A 108 0.46 9.79 -12.41
CA GLU A 108 -0.79 9.30 -12.97
C GLU A 108 -0.51 8.37 -14.15
N THR A 109 -1.11 7.19 -14.15
CA THR A 109 -1.05 6.25 -15.29
C THR A 109 -2.47 5.87 -15.69
N LYS A 110 -2.83 6.06 -16.95
CA LYS A 110 -4.20 5.84 -17.47
C LYS A 110 -4.27 4.64 -18.41
N GLY A 111 -5.50 4.27 -18.76
CA GLY A 111 -5.73 3.15 -19.68
C GLY A 111 -5.34 1.83 -19.07
N GLY A 112 -5.66 1.61 -17.80
CA GLY A 112 -5.42 0.36 -17.11
C GLY A 112 -6.49 -0.70 -17.43
N PHE A 113 -6.06 -1.92 -17.70
CA PHE A 113 -6.93 -3.11 -17.80
C PHE A 113 -6.24 -4.34 -17.24
N ILE A 114 -7.01 -5.39 -16.94
CA ILE A 114 -6.47 -6.67 -16.48
C ILE A 114 -6.37 -7.62 -17.69
N PRO A 115 -5.15 -8.02 -18.12
CA PRO A 115 -5.00 -8.98 -19.20
C PRO A 115 -5.68 -10.32 -18.88
N GLY A 116 -6.46 -10.85 -19.82
CA GLY A 116 -7.29 -12.05 -19.64
C GLY A 116 -8.45 -11.88 -18.65
N GLY A 117 -8.70 -10.68 -18.14
CA GLY A 117 -9.76 -10.39 -17.16
C GLY A 117 -11.15 -10.17 -17.76
N GLY A 118 -11.29 -10.21 -19.09
CA GLY A 118 -12.56 -9.96 -19.79
C GLY A 118 -12.94 -8.49 -19.95
N ASP A 119 -12.05 -7.55 -19.60
CA ASP A 119 -12.25 -6.12 -19.85
C ASP A 119 -12.36 -5.86 -21.37
N ALA A 120 -13.45 -5.21 -21.81
CA ALA A 120 -13.61 -4.75 -23.19
C ALA A 120 -12.86 -3.44 -23.48
N PHE A 121 -12.64 -2.63 -22.44
CA PHE A 121 -11.99 -1.33 -22.52
C PHE A 121 -10.99 -1.17 -21.38
N ALA A 122 -9.95 -0.39 -21.61
CA ALA A 122 -9.01 0.04 -20.61
C ALA A 122 -9.53 1.30 -19.91
N TRP A 123 -9.97 1.16 -18.67
CA TRP A 123 -10.67 2.21 -17.92
C TRP A 123 -10.05 2.50 -16.55
N ARG A 124 -9.09 1.71 -16.07
CA ARG A 124 -8.47 1.96 -14.76
C ARG A 124 -7.46 3.09 -14.85
N VAL A 125 -7.35 3.85 -13.78
CA VAL A 125 -6.35 4.89 -13.59
C VAL A 125 -5.69 4.67 -12.25
N ARG A 126 -4.36 4.69 -12.23
CA ARG A 126 -3.55 4.65 -11.02
C ARG A 126 -3.00 6.04 -10.75
N ARG A 127 -3.16 6.50 -9.52
CA ARG A 127 -2.56 7.75 -9.03
C ARG A 127 -1.70 7.48 -7.81
N ILE A 128 -0.56 8.16 -7.75
CA ILE A 128 0.34 8.15 -6.61
C ILE A 128 0.54 9.57 -6.17
N PHE A 129 0.07 9.86 -4.98
CA PHE A 129 0.20 11.17 -4.36
C PHE A 129 1.34 11.15 -3.35
N ARG A 130 2.21 12.15 -3.40
CA ARG A 130 3.36 12.27 -2.51
C ARG A 130 3.61 13.71 -2.13
N LEU A 131 4.01 13.97 -0.90
CA LEU A 131 4.48 15.29 -0.50
C LEU A 131 5.97 15.41 -0.82
N THR A 132 6.32 16.37 -1.66
CA THR A 132 7.72 16.73 -1.96
C THR A 132 8.23 17.79 -0.98
N LYS A 133 7.33 18.59 -0.39
CA LYS A 133 7.62 19.57 0.65
C LYS A 133 6.50 19.58 1.70
N GLY A 134 6.86 19.76 2.97
CA GLY A 134 5.90 19.84 4.08
C GLY A 134 5.35 18.49 4.58
N GLY A 135 5.99 17.37 4.22
CA GLY A 135 5.59 16.03 4.66
C GLY A 135 6.72 15.00 4.60
N HIS A 136 6.39 13.72 4.78
CA HIS A 136 7.37 12.64 4.74
C HIS A 136 7.69 12.21 3.30
N PRO A 137 8.94 12.33 2.81
CA PRO A 137 9.27 12.21 1.38
C PRO A 137 9.14 10.79 0.82
N SER A 138 9.21 9.77 1.67
CA SER A 138 9.07 8.36 1.28
C SER A 138 7.66 7.80 1.46
N MET A 139 6.70 8.59 1.92
CA MET A 139 5.31 8.13 2.07
C MET A 139 4.49 8.56 0.87
N ALA A 140 3.70 7.64 0.35
CA ALA A 140 2.81 7.92 -0.77
C ALA A 140 1.45 7.25 -0.58
N ILE A 141 0.43 7.84 -1.23
CA ILE A 141 -0.88 7.22 -1.36
C ILE A 141 -1.02 6.70 -2.78
N LEU A 142 -1.19 5.39 -2.90
CA LEU A 142 -1.51 4.70 -4.14
C LEU A 142 -3.02 4.52 -4.21
N HIS A 143 -3.64 5.01 -5.27
CA HIS A 143 -5.09 5.00 -5.44
C HIS A 143 -5.48 4.53 -6.85
N TYR A 144 -6.50 3.67 -6.91
CA TYR A 144 -7.06 3.14 -8.15
C TYR A 144 -8.46 3.70 -8.39
N SER A 145 -8.68 4.27 -9.56
CA SER A 145 -9.95 4.93 -9.93
C SER A 145 -10.37 4.56 -11.35
N ARG A 146 -11.58 4.95 -11.73
CA ARG A 146 -12.06 4.88 -13.11
C ARG A 146 -11.68 6.14 -13.88
N GLY A 147 -11.23 5.96 -15.10
CA GLY A 147 -11.00 7.02 -16.09
C GLY A 147 -11.80 6.80 -17.36
N THR A 148 -11.49 7.61 -18.37
CA THR A 148 -12.10 7.50 -19.70
C THR A 148 -11.77 6.14 -20.32
N PRO A 149 -12.76 5.35 -20.76
CA PRO A 149 -12.53 4.07 -21.41
C PRO A 149 -11.77 4.23 -22.73
N MET A 150 -10.75 3.42 -22.95
CA MET A 150 -9.98 3.35 -24.19
C MET A 150 -10.03 1.94 -24.79
N PRO A 151 -10.03 1.79 -26.13
CA PRO A 151 -9.98 0.48 -26.76
C PRO A 151 -8.66 -0.23 -26.45
N ILE A 152 -8.73 -1.53 -26.11
CA ILE A 152 -7.55 -2.35 -25.83
C ILE A 152 -6.97 -2.88 -27.14
N PRO A 153 -5.67 -2.67 -27.44
CA PRO A 153 -5.04 -3.28 -28.61
C PRO A 153 -5.11 -4.82 -28.55
N PRO A 154 -5.56 -5.52 -29.61
CA PRO A 154 -5.81 -6.97 -29.56
C PRO A 154 -4.61 -7.81 -29.10
N HIS A 155 -3.40 -7.40 -29.48
CA HIS A 155 -2.17 -8.11 -29.13
C HIS A 155 -1.80 -8.02 -27.64
N LEU A 156 -2.42 -7.11 -26.87
CA LEU A 156 -2.16 -6.93 -25.44
C LEU A 156 -3.18 -7.63 -24.54
N ILE A 157 -4.35 -8.03 -25.08
CA ILE A 157 -5.49 -8.55 -24.31
C ILE A 157 -5.09 -9.72 -23.41
N ASN A 158 -4.30 -10.66 -23.93
CA ASN A 158 -3.90 -11.87 -23.22
C ASN A 158 -2.43 -11.85 -22.77
N GLN A 159 -1.76 -10.70 -22.83
CA GLN A 159 -0.35 -10.60 -22.46
C GLN A 159 -0.20 -10.27 -20.97
N PRO A 160 0.15 -11.24 -20.10
CA PRO A 160 0.26 -10.98 -18.66
C PRO A 160 1.34 -9.94 -18.37
N VAL A 161 1.11 -9.12 -17.34
CA VAL A 161 2.10 -8.13 -16.86
C VAL A 161 3.06 -8.71 -15.83
N ARG A 162 2.74 -9.88 -15.26
CA ARG A 162 3.58 -10.62 -14.31
C ARG A 162 3.21 -12.11 -14.31
N ALA A 163 4.11 -12.94 -13.78
CA ALA A 163 3.88 -14.37 -13.63
C ALA A 163 2.86 -14.67 -12.53
N TYR A 164 2.06 -15.72 -12.74
CA TYR A 164 1.11 -16.26 -11.77
C TYR A 164 1.36 -17.77 -11.57
N PRO A 165 1.02 -18.35 -10.40
CA PRO A 165 0.47 -17.69 -9.21
C PRO A 165 1.49 -16.74 -8.56
N LEU A 166 0.99 -15.76 -7.79
CA LEU A 166 1.86 -14.88 -7.02
C LEU A 166 2.55 -15.68 -5.93
N ARG A 167 3.82 -15.36 -5.67
CA ARG A 167 4.57 -16.02 -4.60
C ARG A 167 4.02 -15.57 -3.24
N GLU A 168 4.07 -16.47 -2.27
CA GLU A 168 3.77 -16.09 -0.89
C GLU A 168 4.85 -15.16 -0.36
N VAL A 169 4.43 -14.14 0.38
CA VAL A 169 5.32 -13.17 1.00
C VAL A 169 5.50 -13.52 2.47
N ASN A 170 6.62 -14.18 2.78
CA ASN A 170 6.95 -14.64 4.14
C ASN A 170 7.89 -13.67 4.87
N GLU A 171 7.70 -12.36 4.67
CA GLU A 171 8.50 -11.31 5.30
C GLU A 171 7.79 -10.73 6.52
N PRO A 172 8.49 -10.51 7.65
CA PRO A 172 7.90 -9.89 8.83
C PRO A 172 7.50 -8.44 8.54
N SER A 173 6.44 -7.97 9.21
CA SER A 173 6.08 -6.55 9.19
C SER A 173 7.21 -5.72 9.81
N ILE A 174 7.35 -4.45 9.43
CA ILE A 174 8.40 -3.56 9.91
C ILE A 174 7.86 -2.17 10.23
N TYR A 175 8.32 -1.56 11.31
CA TYR A 175 8.07 -0.13 11.54
C TYR A 175 9.02 0.71 10.67
N VAL A 176 8.46 1.69 9.97
CA VAL A 176 9.22 2.56 9.05
C VAL A 176 9.46 3.96 9.61
N THR A 177 8.88 4.29 10.77
CA THR A 177 9.03 5.58 11.45
C THR A 177 9.03 5.43 12.97
N GLY A 178 9.43 6.49 13.67
CA GLY A 178 9.44 6.57 15.13
C GLY A 178 10.58 5.78 15.78
N GLU A 179 10.54 5.63 17.10
CA GLU A 179 11.58 4.96 17.89
C GLU A 179 11.72 3.46 17.55
N LYS A 180 10.65 2.85 17.05
CA LYS A 180 10.63 1.44 16.64
C LYS A 180 11.10 1.24 15.21
N MET A 181 11.51 2.29 14.48
CA MET A 181 11.92 2.18 13.08
C MET A 181 12.96 1.07 12.89
N GLY A 182 12.75 0.20 11.90
CA GLY A 182 13.59 -0.96 11.62
C GLY A 182 13.24 -2.21 12.42
N THR A 183 12.41 -2.09 13.47
CA THR A 183 11.98 -3.25 14.27
C THR A 183 11.04 -4.13 13.44
N LYS A 184 11.43 -5.39 13.26
CA LYS A 184 10.64 -6.43 12.60
C LYS A 184 9.66 -7.06 13.58
N ILE A 185 8.43 -7.30 13.14
CA ILE A 185 7.37 -8.02 13.85
C ILE A 185 7.09 -9.30 13.08
N TYR A 186 7.38 -10.43 13.72
CA TYR A 186 7.10 -11.75 13.16
C TYR A 186 5.61 -12.11 13.32
N PRO A 187 5.02 -12.92 12.43
CA PRO A 187 3.58 -13.24 12.46
C PRO A 187 3.07 -13.73 13.81
N GLN A 188 3.86 -14.54 14.54
CA GLN A 188 3.51 -15.00 15.90
C GLN A 188 3.33 -13.83 16.88
N GLN A 189 4.21 -12.83 16.81
CA GLN A 189 4.12 -11.62 17.63
C GLN A 189 2.94 -10.74 17.19
N GLN A 190 2.66 -10.69 15.89
CA GLN A 190 1.54 -9.91 15.35
C GLN A 190 0.19 -10.45 15.85
N ALA A 191 0.01 -11.77 15.87
CA ALA A 191 -1.18 -12.41 16.42
C ALA A 191 -1.36 -12.07 17.91
N LEU A 192 -0.27 -12.12 18.70
CA LEU A 192 -0.30 -11.76 20.12
C LEU A 192 -0.67 -10.29 20.34
N MET A 193 -0.13 -9.37 19.53
CA MET A 193 -0.48 -7.94 19.63
C MET A 193 -1.94 -7.68 19.26
N ALA A 194 -2.48 -8.37 18.24
CA ALA A 194 -3.88 -8.24 17.86
C ALA A 194 -4.83 -8.69 18.99
N VAL A 195 -4.53 -9.83 19.64
CA VAL A 195 -5.29 -10.31 20.80
C VAL A 195 -5.19 -9.33 21.97
N ALA A 196 -4.00 -8.79 22.23
CA ALA A 196 -3.81 -7.81 23.31
C ALA A 196 -4.63 -6.53 23.08
N SER A 197 -4.72 -6.04 21.85
CA SER A 197 -5.50 -4.83 21.53
C SER A 197 -7.02 -5.09 21.66
N GLN A 198 -7.49 -6.26 21.21
CA GLN A 198 -8.90 -6.66 21.37
C GLN A 198 -9.28 -6.75 22.85
N ASN A 199 -8.43 -7.36 23.68
CA ASN A 199 -8.66 -7.46 25.12
C ASN A 199 -8.69 -6.09 25.81
N ALA A 200 -7.81 -5.16 25.41
CA ALA A 200 -7.81 -3.80 25.95
C ALA A 200 -9.09 -3.02 25.58
N ALA A 201 -9.58 -3.16 24.35
CA ALA A 201 -10.82 -2.54 23.89
C ALA A 201 -12.04 -3.09 24.65
N LEU A 202 -12.09 -4.41 24.87
CA LEU A 202 -13.16 -5.05 25.64
C LEU A 202 -13.16 -4.54 27.09
N GLY A 203 -12.01 -4.49 27.74
CA GLY A 203 -11.90 -3.97 29.11
C GLY A 203 -12.28 -2.50 29.25
N GLN A 204 -12.08 -1.67 28.22
CA GLN A 204 -12.58 -0.29 28.22
C GLN A 204 -14.10 -0.21 28.08
N MET A 205 -14.71 -1.10 27.30
CA MET A 205 -16.16 -1.18 27.13
C MET A 205 -16.87 -1.61 28.42
N GLU A 206 -16.31 -2.59 29.14
CA GLU A 206 -16.85 -3.03 30.43
C GLU A 206 -16.84 -1.91 31.47
N ARG A 207 -15.72 -1.18 31.58
CA ARG A 207 -15.63 -0.02 32.49
C ARG A 207 -16.64 1.08 32.15
N ARG A 208 -16.92 1.31 30.87
CA ARG A 208 -17.97 2.25 30.44
C ARG A 208 -19.36 1.77 30.85
N ARG A 209 -19.65 0.48 30.64
CA ARG A 209 -20.94 -0.14 31.02
C ARG A 209 -21.17 -0.09 32.54
N ASP A 210 -20.12 -0.33 33.34
CA ASP A 210 -20.22 -0.25 34.80
C ASP A 210 -20.45 1.18 35.29
N LYS A 211 -19.84 2.17 34.62
CA LYS A 211 -20.09 3.58 34.91
C LYS A 211 -21.54 3.96 34.61
N GLU A 212 -22.06 3.56 33.45
CA GLU A 212 -23.47 3.79 33.08
C GLU A 212 -24.45 3.14 34.06
N ARG A 213 -24.16 1.92 34.54
CA ARG A 213 -24.97 1.24 35.56
C ARG A 213 -25.04 1.97 36.89
N ARG A 214 -23.94 2.64 37.29
CA ARG A 214 -23.88 3.42 38.53
C ARG A 214 -24.61 4.76 38.42
N GLU A 215 -24.66 5.34 37.22
CA GLU A 215 -25.27 6.65 36.95
C GLU A 215 -26.75 6.55 36.57
N ALA A 216 -27.30 5.34 36.42
CA ALA A 216 -28.71 5.13 36.11
C ALA A 216 -29.60 5.56 37.30
N PRO A 217 -30.51 6.53 37.11
CA PRO A 217 -31.40 6.97 38.17
C PRO A 217 -32.39 5.87 38.54
N VAL A 218 -32.45 5.54 39.82
CA VAL A 218 -33.49 4.66 40.38
C VAL A 218 -34.83 5.38 40.22
N ARG A 219 -35.69 4.85 39.36
CA ARG A 219 -37.07 5.31 39.19
C ARG A 219 -37.99 4.63 40.19
#